data_AF-A0A439KPT8-F1
#
_entry.id   AF-A0A439KPT8-F1
#
_cell.length_a   1.000
_cell.length_b   1.000
_cell.length_c   1.000
_cell.angle_alpha   90.00
_cell.angle_beta   90.00
_cell.angle_gamma   90.00
#
_symmetry.space_group_name_H-M   'P 1'
#
loop_
_entity.id
_entity.type
_entity.pdbx_description
1 polymer ?
#
loop_
_entity_poly.entity_id
_entity_poly.type
_entity_poly.pdbx_seq_one_letter_code
_entity_poly.pdbx_strand_id
1 'polypeptide(L)'
;MLCRIVGAPVQDGAGRMGCDMGPSALRAAGLAQALTELGHEVEDAGAVAPGPLLPVAHENGVLKGLPQVSAWTGAIAKAAYATSREAMPIFLGGDHSISAGTLSGVARRAKELGRPLFVLWLDAHPDFHTLDTTVSGNLHGVPLAYASGQKGFY
;
A
#
# COMPACT_ATOMS: atom_id res chain seq x y z
N MET A 1 11.99 4.24 19.40
CA MET A 1 12.13 3.16 18.38
C MET A 1 12.40 3.79 17.02
N LEU A 2 13.04 3.07 16.10
CA LEU A 2 13.28 3.56 14.74
C LEU A 2 12.00 3.47 13.88
N CYS A 3 11.64 4.58 13.25
CA CYS A 3 10.52 4.72 12.31
C CYS A 3 11.08 5.03 10.92
N ARG A 4 10.66 4.25 9.91
CA ARG A 4 11.03 4.50 8.49
C ARG A 4 9.84 5.02 7.72
N ILE A 5 9.90 6.28 7.31
CA ILE A 5 8.89 6.90 6.46
C ILE A 5 9.13 6.48 5.01
N VAL A 6 8.09 6.03 4.32
CA VAL A 6 8.15 5.61 2.92
C VAL A 6 6.99 6.21 2.15
N GLY A 7 7.26 6.99 1.10
CA GLY A 7 6.21 7.47 0.20
C GLY A 7 5.77 6.39 -0.77
N ALA A 8 4.46 6.25 -0.98
CA ALA A 8 3.85 5.43 -2.02
C ALA A 8 2.80 6.27 -2.76
N PRO A 9 3.23 7.13 -3.71
CA PRO A 9 2.37 8.11 -4.38
C PRO A 9 1.49 7.48 -5.47
N VAL A 10 0.70 6.47 -5.09
CA VAL A 10 -0.18 5.72 -5.99
C VAL A 10 -1.49 6.48 -6.19
N GLN A 11 -1.93 6.62 -7.44
CA GLN A 11 -3.25 7.21 -7.78
C GLN A 11 -4.05 6.40 -8.81
N ASP A 12 -3.43 5.38 -9.39
CA ASP A 12 -4.00 4.58 -10.48
C ASP A 12 -5.25 3.78 -10.05
N GLY A 13 -5.44 3.55 -8.74
CA GLY A 13 -6.54 2.76 -8.18
C GLY A 13 -7.81 3.56 -7.91
N ALA A 14 -7.75 4.89 -7.74
CA ALA A 14 -8.90 5.71 -7.33
C ALA A 14 -9.79 6.19 -8.50
N GLY A 15 -9.28 6.18 -9.73
CA GLY A 15 -9.97 6.75 -10.89
C GLY A 15 -10.11 8.28 -10.86
N ARG A 16 -9.36 8.96 -9.98
CA ARG A 16 -9.22 10.41 -9.87
C ARG A 16 -7.78 10.77 -9.55
N MET A 17 -7.30 11.88 -10.10
CA MET A 17 -5.94 12.36 -9.86
C MET A 17 -5.81 13.11 -8.54
N GLY A 18 -4.62 13.10 -7.96
CA GLY A 18 -4.19 14.04 -6.92
C GLY A 18 -3.86 13.41 -5.56
N CYS A 19 -4.25 12.16 -5.29
CA CYS A 19 -3.83 11.48 -4.07
C CYS A 19 -2.33 11.15 -4.08
N ASP A 20 -1.67 11.09 -5.25
CA ASP A 20 -0.22 10.96 -5.38
C ASP A 20 0.56 12.08 -4.66
N MET A 21 -0.05 13.24 -4.45
CA MET A 21 0.54 14.35 -3.68
C MET A 21 0.53 14.14 -2.16
N GLY A 22 -0.24 13.16 -1.66
CA GLY A 22 -0.39 12.85 -0.23
C GLY A 22 0.93 12.69 0.53
N PRO A 23 1.91 11.92 0.03
CA PRO A 23 3.20 11.76 0.70
C PRO A 23 3.96 13.09 0.85
N SER A 24 3.95 13.92 -0.18
CA SER A 24 4.61 15.23 -0.15
C SER A 24 3.90 16.18 0.82
N ALA A 25 2.57 16.17 0.85
CA ALA A 25 1.79 16.98 1.77
C ALA A 25 2.05 16.62 3.24
N LEU A 26 2.10 15.33 3.59
CA LEU A 26 2.39 14.88 4.95
C LEU A 26 3.82 15.21 5.39
N ARG A 27 4.79 15.15 4.48
CA ARG A 27 6.16 15.62 4.75
C ARG A 27 6.19 17.11 5.00
N ALA A 28 5.56 17.91 4.14
CA ALA A 28 5.47 19.36 4.30
C ALA A 28 4.76 19.77 5.59
N ALA A 29 3.80 18.98 6.06
CA ALA A 29 3.10 19.17 7.33
C ALA A 29 3.94 18.82 8.58
N GLY A 30 5.20 18.37 8.42
CA GLY A 30 6.11 18.15 9.55
C GLY A 30 6.00 16.78 10.22
N LEU A 31 5.51 15.74 9.54
CA LEU A 31 5.33 14.41 10.12
C LEU A 31 6.62 13.85 10.77
N ALA A 32 7.77 14.00 10.10
CA ALA A 32 9.05 13.50 10.62
C ALA A 32 9.45 14.23 11.92
N GLN A 33 9.21 15.54 11.99
CA GLN A 33 9.46 16.34 13.18
C GLN A 33 8.53 15.92 14.32
N ALA A 34 7.24 15.75 14.06
CA ALA A 34 6.27 15.31 15.06
C ALA A 34 6.65 13.94 15.66
N LEU A 35 7.11 12.99 14.84
CA LEU A 35 7.60 11.69 15.33
C LEU A 35 8.88 11.83 16.18
N THR A 36 9.77 12.75 15.80
CA THR A 36 11.01 13.01 16.56
C THR A 36 10.72 13.65 17.92
N GLU A 37 9.78 14.61 17.98
CA GLU A 37 9.31 15.25 19.21
C GLU A 37 8.66 14.24 20.19
N LEU A 38 8.08 13.16 19.67
CA LEU A 38 7.57 12.03 20.45
C LEU A 38 8.67 11.05 20.93
N GLY A 39 9.95 11.32 20.62
CA GLY A 39 11.09 10.50 21.05
C GLY A 39 11.43 9.32 20.13
N HIS A 40 10.95 9.33 18.88
CA HIS A 40 11.34 8.34 17.87
C HIS A 40 12.58 8.78 17.09
N GLU A 41 13.38 7.81 16.67
CA GLU A 41 14.37 8.03 15.62
C GLU A 41 13.66 7.89 14.28
N VAL A 42 13.89 8.80 13.33
CA VAL A 42 13.16 8.84 12.07
C VAL A 42 14.14 8.83 10.90
N GLU A 43 13.93 7.89 9.98
CA GLU A 43 14.63 7.81 8.69
C GLU A 43 13.60 7.97 7.57
N ASP A 44 13.83 8.89 6.63
CA ASP A 44 13.03 9.01 5.42
C ASP A 44 13.66 8.17 4.31
N ALA A 45 13.01 7.06 3.96
CA ALA A 45 13.47 6.11 2.94
C ALA A 45 13.01 6.50 1.52
N GLY A 46 12.54 7.73 1.32
CA GLY A 46 12.17 8.27 0.02
C GLY A 46 10.80 7.80 -0.45
N ALA A 47 10.64 7.61 -1.77
CA ALA A 47 9.39 7.19 -2.38
C ALA A 47 9.58 5.94 -3.25
N VAL A 48 8.63 5.02 -3.17
CA VAL A 48 8.55 3.85 -4.05
C VAL A 48 8.21 4.32 -5.46
N ALA A 49 8.83 3.68 -6.45
CA ALA A 49 8.46 3.78 -7.86
C ALA A 49 7.77 2.47 -8.30
N PRO A 50 6.84 2.51 -9.28
CA PRO A 50 6.19 1.30 -9.75
C PRO A 50 7.21 0.36 -10.41
N GLY A 51 6.94 -0.94 -10.33
CA GLY A 51 7.70 -1.93 -11.10
C GLY A 51 7.43 -1.85 -12.60
N PRO A 52 8.09 -2.70 -13.41
CA PRO A 52 7.77 -2.85 -14.82
C PRO A 52 6.29 -3.21 -15.02
N LEU A 53 5.65 -2.59 -16.00
CA LEU A 53 4.29 -2.94 -16.39
C LEU A 53 4.30 -4.27 -17.12
N LEU A 54 3.61 -5.26 -16.55
CA LEU A 54 3.36 -6.55 -17.18
C LEU A 54 1.95 -6.56 -17.76
N PRO A 55 1.73 -7.27 -18.89
CA PRO A 55 0.38 -7.47 -19.40
C PRO A 55 -0.40 -8.36 -18.42
N VAL A 56 -1.25 -7.74 -17.62
CA VAL A 56 -2.18 -8.41 -16.70
C VAL A 56 -3.60 -8.20 -17.24
N ALA A 57 -4.32 -9.30 -17.45
CA ALA A 57 -5.68 -9.30 -17.94
C ALA A 57 -6.60 -10.05 -16.96
N HIS A 58 -7.87 -9.70 -17.00
CA HIS A 58 -8.92 -10.31 -16.17
C HIS A 58 -10.22 -10.36 -16.97
N GLU A 59 -11.08 -11.34 -16.70
CA GLU A 59 -12.37 -11.49 -17.41
C GLU A 59 -13.33 -10.32 -17.12
N ASN A 60 -13.20 -9.70 -15.94
CA ASN A 60 -13.92 -8.47 -15.62
C ASN A 60 -13.39 -7.28 -16.43
N GLY A 61 -14.11 -6.92 -17.49
CA GLY A 61 -13.76 -5.82 -18.38
C GLY A 61 -13.93 -4.41 -17.80
N VAL A 62 -14.52 -4.25 -16.60
CA VAL A 62 -14.69 -2.91 -16.00
C VAL A 62 -13.44 -2.42 -15.27
N LEU A 63 -12.47 -3.29 -15.00
CA LEU A 63 -11.28 -2.97 -14.21
C LEU A 63 -10.46 -1.86 -14.84
N LYS A 64 -9.97 -0.95 -14.00
CA LYS A 64 -9.16 0.20 -14.40
C LYS A 64 -7.77 0.08 -13.79
N GLY A 65 -6.75 0.33 -14.59
CA GLY A 65 -5.37 0.43 -14.10
C GLY A 65 -4.78 -0.86 -13.52
N LEU A 66 -5.31 -2.05 -13.88
CA LEU A 66 -4.85 -3.32 -13.30
C LEU A 66 -3.35 -3.58 -13.48
N PRO A 67 -2.74 -3.38 -14.67
CA PRO A 67 -1.29 -3.49 -14.84
C PRO A 67 -0.51 -2.54 -13.93
N GLN A 68 -0.96 -1.29 -13.79
CA GLN A 68 -0.33 -0.25 -12.98
C GLN A 68 -0.39 -0.60 -11.49
N VAL A 69 -1.59 -0.92 -10.99
CA VAL A 69 -1.80 -1.27 -9.57
C VAL A 69 -1.08 -2.57 -9.21
N SER A 70 -1.01 -3.54 -10.12
CA SER A 70 -0.21 -4.76 -9.93
C SER A 70 1.30 -4.44 -9.81
N ALA A 71 1.83 -3.60 -10.70
CA ALA A 71 3.23 -3.16 -10.65
C ALA A 71 3.55 -2.37 -9.36
N TRP A 72 2.64 -1.51 -8.92
CA TRP A 72 2.73 -0.83 -7.63
C TRP A 72 2.70 -1.79 -6.44
N THR A 73 1.76 -2.72 -6.42
CA THR A 73 1.59 -3.72 -5.35
C THR A 73 2.88 -4.50 -5.15
N GLY A 74 3.49 -4.99 -6.23
CA GLY A 74 4.76 -5.72 -6.17
C GLY A 74 5.93 -4.86 -5.67
N ALA A 75 6.03 -3.60 -6.11
CA ALA A 75 7.08 -2.69 -5.67
C ALA A 75 6.94 -2.30 -4.19
N ILE A 76 5.72 -1.98 -3.76
CA ILE A 76 5.40 -1.61 -2.38
C ILE A 76 5.60 -2.81 -1.45
N ALA A 77 5.23 -4.03 -1.86
CA ALA A 77 5.48 -5.22 -1.06
C ALA A 77 6.98 -5.45 -0.79
N LYS A 78 7.83 -5.24 -1.80
CA LYS A 78 9.30 -5.29 -1.64
C LYS A 78 9.80 -4.21 -0.68
N ALA A 79 9.32 -2.97 -0.84
CA ALA A 79 9.67 -1.87 0.04
C ALA A 79 9.23 -2.14 1.49
N ALA A 80 7.99 -2.58 1.72
CA ALA A 80 7.44 -2.87 3.04
C ALA A 80 8.19 -4.01 3.75
N TYR A 81 8.56 -5.05 3.00
CA TYR A 81 9.41 -6.10 3.54
C TYR A 81 10.81 -5.60 3.92
N ALA A 82 11.42 -4.75 3.09
CA ALA A 82 12.75 -4.20 3.37
C ALA A 82 12.74 -3.23 4.56
N THR A 83 11.82 -2.27 4.58
CA THR A 83 11.78 -1.19 5.58
C THR A 83 11.26 -1.64 6.93
N SER A 84 10.52 -2.76 7.00
CA SER A 84 10.12 -3.41 8.26
C SER A 84 11.27 -4.10 9.01
N ARG A 85 12.50 -4.10 8.48
CA ARG A 85 13.65 -4.66 9.20
C ARG A 85 14.04 -3.79 10.39
N GLU A 86 13.83 -4.29 11.61
CA GLU A 86 14.31 -3.64 12.85
C GLU A 86 13.78 -2.19 13.02
N ALA A 87 12.70 -1.84 12.31
CA ALA A 87 12.06 -0.54 12.35
C ALA A 87 10.55 -0.68 12.14
N MET A 88 9.81 0.34 12.56
CA MET A 88 8.40 0.50 12.19
C MET A 88 8.31 1.20 10.83
N PRO A 89 7.83 0.54 9.77
CA PRO A 89 7.61 1.21 8.50
C PRO A 89 6.30 2.03 8.57
N ILE A 90 6.37 3.29 8.12
CA ILE A 90 5.23 4.21 8.04
C ILE A 90 5.09 4.59 6.57
N PHE A 91 4.07 4.02 5.91
CA PHE A 91 3.78 4.31 4.51
C PHE A 91 2.88 5.54 4.40
N LEU A 92 3.35 6.54 3.64
CA LEU A 92 2.55 7.70 3.25
C LEU A 92 1.94 7.37 1.90
N GLY A 93 0.62 7.26 1.86
CA GLY A 93 -0.10 6.80 0.69
C GLY A 93 -0.49 7.89 -0.29
N GLY A 94 -0.91 7.44 -1.47
CA GLY A 94 -1.97 8.09 -2.22
C GLY A 94 -3.29 7.37 -1.99
N ASP A 95 -3.83 6.67 -2.99
CA ASP A 95 -5.05 5.88 -2.81
C ASP A 95 -4.83 4.61 -1.96
N HIS A 96 -5.92 3.98 -1.51
CA HIS A 96 -5.84 2.88 -0.56
C HIS A 96 -5.32 1.56 -1.19
N SER A 97 -5.14 1.48 -2.52
CA SER A 97 -4.59 0.28 -3.17
C SER A 97 -3.17 -0.05 -2.70
N ILE A 98 -2.42 0.92 -2.14
CA ILE A 98 -1.11 0.68 -1.52
C ILE A 98 -1.16 -0.44 -0.48
N SER A 99 -2.31 -0.60 0.19
CA SER A 99 -2.48 -1.56 1.28
C SER A 99 -2.29 -3.01 0.84
N ALA A 100 -2.59 -3.32 -0.43
CA ALA A 100 -2.31 -4.63 -1.01
C ALA A 100 -0.80 -4.96 -0.91
N GLY A 101 0.06 -3.98 -1.23
CA GLY A 101 1.50 -4.11 -1.16
C GLY A 101 2.03 -4.07 0.28
N THR A 102 1.61 -3.09 1.08
CA THR A 102 2.14 -2.90 2.44
C THR A 102 1.82 -4.10 3.33
N LEU A 103 0.58 -4.60 3.30
CA LEU A 103 0.17 -5.77 4.06
C LEU A 103 0.93 -7.01 3.60
N SER A 104 1.11 -7.22 2.28
CA SER A 104 1.87 -8.36 1.77
C SER A 104 3.31 -8.40 2.26
N GLY A 105 4.01 -7.26 2.22
CA GLY A 105 5.41 -7.17 2.69
C GLY A 105 5.55 -7.36 4.20
N VAL A 106 4.65 -6.76 4.99
CA VAL A 106 4.65 -6.87 6.45
C VAL A 106 4.20 -8.27 6.90
N ALA A 107 3.21 -8.87 6.24
CA ALA A 107 2.76 -10.24 6.53
C ALA A 107 3.87 -11.26 6.30
N ARG A 108 4.65 -11.10 5.23
CA ARG A 108 5.85 -11.91 4.99
C ARG A 108 6.83 -11.80 6.15
N ARG A 109 7.17 -10.57 6.60
CA ARG A 109 8.07 -10.34 7.73
C ARG A 109 7.54 -11.01 9.01
N ALA A 110 6.27 -10.82 9.32
CA ALA A 110 5.65 -11.38 10.52
C ALA A 110 5.73 -12.92 10.51
N LYS A 111 5.44 -13.55 9.36
CA LYS A 111 5.57 -15.00 9.17
C LYS A 111 7.00 -15.50 9.39
N GLU A 112 8.00 -14.84 8.82
CA GLU A 112 9.42 -15.21 8.99
C GLU A 112 9.88 -15.09 10.46
N LEU A 113 9.32 -14.14 11.22
CA LEU A 113 9.58 -14.00 12.64
C LEU A 113 8.72 -14.92 13.53
N GLY A 114 7.85 -15.75 12.96
CA GLY A 114 6.94 -16.61 13.71
C GLY A 114 5.92 -15.83 14.55
N ARG A 115 5.54 -14.62 14.13
CA ARG A 115 4.62 -13.74 14.86
C ARG A 115 3.30 -13.56 14.09
N PRO A 116 2.15 -13.52 14.78
CA PRO A 116 0.90 -13.16 14.14
C PRO A 116 0.91 -11.69 13.70
N LEU A 117 0.30 -11.41 12.54
CA LEU A 117 -0.03 -10.05 12.10
C LEU A 117 -1.52 -9.83 12.29
N PHE A 118 -1.88 -8.75 12.98
CA PHE A 118 -3.26 -8.28 13.10
C PHE A 118 -3.41 -6.98 12.32
N VAL A 119 -4.55 -6.81 11.66
CA VAL A 119 -4.87 -5.62 10.86
C VAL A 119 -6.05 -4.91 11.48
N LEU A 120 -5.89 -3.63 11.80
CA LEU A 120 -6.97 -2.72 12.13
C LEU A 120 -7.22 -1.81 10.92
N TRP A 121 -8.35 -2.00 10.26
CA TRP A 121 -8.73 -1.23 9.07
C TRP A 121 -9.68 -0.11 9.46
N LEU A 122 -9.18 1.13 9.52
CA LEU A 122 -9.98 2.31 9.83
C LEU A 122 -10.30 3.07 8.55
N ASP A 123 -11.48 2.82 8.00
CA ASP A 123 -11.96 3.45 6.78
C ASP A 123 -13.50 3.51 6.81
N ALA A 124 -14.08 4.44 6.06
CA ALA A 124 -15.52 4.46 5.79
C ALA A 124 -15.95 3.27 4.91
N HIS A 125 -15.03 2.69 4.14
CA HIS A 125 -15.28 1.58 3.24
C HIS A 125 -14.50 0.32 3.68
N PRO A 126 -15.05 -0.88 3.44
CA PRO A 126 -14.36 -2.12 3.83
C PRO A 126 -13.22 -2.50 2.88
N ASP A 127 -13.16 -1.90 1.68
CA ASP A 127 -12.15 -2.19 0.64
C ASP A 127 -11.97 -3.69 0.34
N PHE A 128 -13.10 -4.39 0.36
CA PHE A 128 -13.20 -5.84 0.33
C PHE A 128 -13.85 -6.39 -0.95
N HIS A 129 -13.90 -5.60 -2.04
CA HIS A 129 -14.25 -6.15 -3.34
C HIS A 129 -13.11 -7.02 -3.87
N THR A 130 -13.46 -8.06 -4.64
CA THR A 130 -12.51 -8.82 -5.47
C THR A 130 -12.47 -8.23 -6.88
N LEU A 131 -11.51 -8.67 -7.71
CA LEU A 131 -11.51 -8.30 -9.13
C LEU A 131 -12.78 -8.80 -9.85
N ASP A 132 -13.37 -9.89 -9.38
CA ASP A 132 -14.64 -10.43 -9.91
C ASP A 132 -15.87 -9.59 -9.54
N THR A 133 -15.85 -8.95 -8.36
CA THR A 133 -17.07 -8.37 -7.75
C THR A 133 -17.12 -6.85 -7.81
N THR A 134 -15.99 -6.17 -8.06
CA THR A 134 -16.01 -4.72 -8.24
C THR A 134 -16.78 -4.33 -9.51
N VAL A 135 -17.73 -3.41 -9.35
CA VAL A 135 -18.56 -2.88 -10.45
C VAL A 135 -18.03 -1.54 -10.98
N SER A 136 -17.29 -0.79 -10.16
CA SER A 136 -16.70 0.49 -10.56
C SER A 136 -15.39 0.33 -11.33
N GLY A 137 -14.71 -0.81 -11.10
CA GLY A 137 -13.38 -1.10 -11.64
C GLY A 137 -12.24 -0.37 -10.95
N ASN A 138 -12.51 0.50 -9.98
CA ASN A 138 -11.49 1.22 -9.23
C ASN A 138 -10.86 0.29 -8.19
N LEU A 139 -9.55 0.11 -8.25
CA LEU A 139 -8.81 -0.90 -7.47
C LEU A 139 -8.43 -0.45 -6.05
N HIS A 140 -8.66 0.81 -5.68
CA HIS A 140 -8.51 1.23 -4.28
C HIS A 140 -9.52 0.56 -3.33
N GLY A 141 -10.62 -0.02 -3.85
CA GLY A 141 -11.63 -0.74 -3.08
C GLY A 141 -11.46 -2.26 -3.03
N VAL A 142 -10.34 -2.81 -3.52
CA VAL A 142 -10.01 -4.25 -3.46
C VAL A 142 -8.88 -4.69 -2.50
N PRO A 143 -8.04 -3.81 -1.90
CA PRO A 143 -6.79 -4.25 -1.29
C PRO A 143 -6.96 -5.18 -0.09
N LEU A 144 -8.03 -5.05 0.71
CA LEU A 144 -8.22 -5.88 1.89
C LEU A 144 -8.69 -7.30 1.52
N ALA A 145 -9.49 -7.45 0.46
CA ALA A 145 -9.81 -8.77 -0.09
C ALA A 145 -8.56 -9.48 -0.62
N TYR A 146 -7.70 -8.75 -1.34
CA TYR A 146 -6.41 -9.29 -1.80
C TYR A 146 -5.54 -9.74 -0.62
N ALA A 147 -5.31 -8.85 0.35
CA ALA A 147 -4.41 -9.12 1.47
C ALA A 147 -4.92 -10.23 2.42
N SER A 148 -6.23 -10.46 2.48
CA SER A 148 -6.84 -11.54 3.26
C SER A 148 -6.88 -12.89 2.52
N GLY A 149 -6.37 -12.96 1.29
CA GLY A 149 -6.29 -14.21 0.52
C GLY A 149 -7.64 -14.66 -0.05
N GLN A 150 -8.55 -13.72 -0.33
CA GLN A 150 -9.78 -14.04 -1.07
C GLN A 150 -9.45 -14.54 -2.49
N LYS A 151 -10.39 -15.25 -3.09
CA LYS A 151 -10.30 -15.66 -4.51
C LYS A 151 -10.54 -14.45 -5.43
N GLY A 152 -10.24 -14.60 -6.72
CA GLY A 152 -10.43 -13.53 -7.71
C GLY A 152 -9.21 -12.63 -7.92
N PHE A 153 -8.03 -13.12 -7.55
CA PHE A 153 -6.75 -12.46 -7.78
C PHE A 153 -5.78 -13.53 -8.31
N TYR A 154 -5.58 -13.56 -9.64
CA TYR A 154 -4.82 -14.60 -10.34
C TYR A 154 -3.53 -14.03 -10.92
#